data_AF-A0AAV0LJ89-F1
#
_entry.id   AF-A0AAV0LJ89-F1
#
_cell.length_a   1.000
_cell.length_b   1.000
_cell.length_c   1.000
_cell.angle_alpha   90.00
_cell.angle_beta   90.00
_cell.angle_gamma   90.00
#
_symmetry.space_group_name_H-M   'P 1'
#
loop_
_entity.id
_entity.type
_entity.pdbx_description
1 polymer ?
#
loop_
_entity_poly.entity_id
_entity_poly.type
_entity_poly.pdbx_seq_one_letter_code
_entity_poly.pdbx_strand_id
1 'polypeptide(L)'
;MFLVPSHLSETEECSYPGGNSYLQVFHPNNNAVVMVKASPESFIVQVGESADIISKGKLRPTLHCVTRPEKMDYLSRETFVVFLQPSWSKTFSLSGYNGSQRSCLDDRWSGEENGSSRPGSKDLKEHIHKMVPPLSSRLKDGMTFAEFARETTKRYYGGGGLQSNS
;
A
#
# COMPACT_ATOMS: atom_id res chain seq x y z
N MET A 1 -12.57 -24.48 4.92
CA MET A 1 -11.57 -25.56 5.13
C MET A 1 -12.01 -26.71 4.26
N PHE A 2 -11.33 -26.95 3.14
CA PHE A 2 -11.60 -28.11 2.28
C PHE A 2 -10.40 -29.05 2.38
N LEU A 3 -10.67 -30.31 2.68
CA LEU A 3 -9.67 -31.38 2.64
C LEU A 3 -9.61 -31.89 1.20
N VAL A 4 -8.45 -31.75 0.56
CA VAL A 4 -8.20 -32.33 -0.76
C VAL A 4 -7.79 -33.79 -0.56
N PRO A 5 -8.35 -34.75 -1.33
CA PRO A 5 -7.99 -36.16 -1.21
C PRO A 5 -6.52 -36.40 -1.53
N SER A 6 -5.91 -37.27 -0.73
CA SER A 6 -4.51 -37.69 -0.81
C SER A 6 -4.24 -38.58 -2.02
N HIS A 7 -4.23 -38.02 -3.23
CA HIS A 7 -3.59 -38.65 -4.38
C HIS A 7 -2.75 -37.62 -5.14
N LEU A 8 -1.44 -37.64 -4.84
CA LEU A 8 -0.33 -37.13 -5.64
C LEU A 8 -0.40 -35.65 -6.04
N SER A 9 -0.19 -34.76 -5.07
CA SER A 9 0.53 -33.51 -5.35
C SER A 9 1.57 -33.34 -4.25
N GLU A 10 2.84 -33.49 -4.57
CA GLU A 10 3.92 -33.08 -3.67
C GLU A 10 3.73 -31.58 -3.41
N THR A 11 3.37 -31.22 -2.18
CA THR A 11 3.39 -29.83 -1.74
C THR A 11 4.85 -29.45 -1.54
N GLU A 12 5.45 -28.81 -2.55
CA GLU A 12 6.79 -28.26 -2.45
C GLU A 12 6.75 -26.94 -1.69
N GLU A 13 7.46 -26.88 -0.57
CA GLU A 13 7.61 -25.64 0.19
C GLU A 13 8.49 -24.67 -0.60
N CYS A 14 7.91 -23.56 -1.03
CA CYS A 14 8.67 -22.49 -1.65
C CYS A 14 9.59 -21.84 -0.61
N SER A 15 10.87 -21.68 -0.95
CA SER A 15 11.82 -20.98 -0.09
C SER A 15 11.31 -19.57 0.27
N TYR A 16 11.12 -19.31 1.55
CA TYR A 16 10.79 -17.97 2.04
C TYR A 16 12.07 -17.11 2.03
N PRO A 17 12.11 -15.89 1.45
CA PRO A 17 11.16 -15.16 0.60
C PRO A 17 11.72 -15.05 -0.84
N GLY A 18 11.61 -16.11 -1.64
CA GLY A 18 12.16 -16.21 -3.01
C GLY A 18 11.44 -15.39 -4.09
N GLY A 19 10.66 -14.37 -3.72
CA GLY A 19 9.80 -13.61 -4.65
C GLY A 19 8.39 -14.19 -4.83
N ASN A 20 8.09 -15.34 -4.22
CA ASN A 20 6.77 -15.98 -4.29
C ASN A 20 5.72 -15.31 -3.38
N SER A 21 6.05 -14.22 -2.68
CA SER A 21 5.04 -13.40 -2.00
C SER A 21 4.14 -12.68 -3.00
N TYR A 22 4.70 -12.29 -4.17
CA TYR A 22 4.06 -11.38 -5.12
C TYR A 22 3.58 -10.07 -4.48
N LEU A 23 4.18 -9.69 -3.35
CA LEU A 23 4.02 -8.37 -2.79
C LEU A 23 4.73 -7.38 -3.71
N GLN A 24 4.00 -6.36 -4.14
CA GLN A 24 4.46 -5.35 -5.05
C GLN A 24 4.28 -3.98 -4.41
N VAL A 25 5.21 -3.06 -4.67
CA VAL A 25 5.12 -1.66 -4.26
C VAL A 25 5.21 -0.74 -5.47
N PHE A 26 4.46 0.35 -5.46
CA PHE A 26 4.54 1.38 -6.48
C PHE A 26 5.62 2.39 -6.12
N HIS A 27 6.57 2.62 -7.03
CA HIS A 27 7.64 3.61 -6.90
C HIS A 27 7.28 4.87 -7.70
N PRO A 28 6.77 5.95 -7.05
CA PRO A 28 6.19 7.10 -7.75
C PRO A 28 7.17 7.83 -8.67
N ASN A 29 8.46 7.88 -8.31
CA ASN A 29 9.49 8.59 -9.08
C ASN A 29 9.86 7.86 -10.36
N ASN A 30 9.73 6.53 -10.34
CA ASN A 30 10.06 5.68 -11.49
C ASN A 30 8.78 5.30 -12.24
N ASN A 31 7.63 5.68 -11.68
CA ASN A 31 6.29 5.32 -12.16
C ASN A 31 6.18 3.83 -12.51
N ALA A 32 6.68 3.00 -11.59
CA ALA A 32 6.89 1.58 -11.80
C ALA A 32 6.40 0.78 -10.60
N VAL A 33 5.89 -0.41 -10.85
CA VAL A 33 5.58 -1.41 -9.82
C VAL A 33 6.77 -2.35 -9.71
N VAL A 34 7.29 -2.52 -8.49
CA VAL A 34 8.43 -3.38 -8.22
C VAL A 34 8.05 -4.47 -7.22
N MET A 35 8.59 -5.67 -7.41
CA MET A 35 8.37 -6.79 -6.51
C MET A 35 9.24 -6.65 -5.26
N VAL A 36 8.63 -6.84 -4.09
CA VAL A 36 9.34 -6.81 -2.81
C VAL A 36 10.07 -8.14 -2.62
N LYS A 37 11.37 -8.04 -2.35
CA LYS A 37 12.21 -9.16 -1.91
C LYS A 37 12.70 -8.89 -0.50
N ALA A 38 12.76 -9.93 0.31
CA ALA A 38 13.26 -9.87 1.66
C ALA A 38 14.24 -11.05 1.87
N SER A 39 15.07 -10.98 2.90
CA SER A 39 15.92 -12.13 3.27
C SER A 39 15.12 -13.10 4.16
N PRO A 40 15.51 -14.39 4.26
CA PRO A 40 14.97 -15.27 5.28
C PRO A 40 15.11 -14.64 6.68
N GLU A 41 14.19 -14.97 7.58
CA GLU A 41 14.21 -14.48 8.98
C GLU A 41 14.14 -12.94 9.11
N SER A 42 13.66 -12.24 8.08
CA SER A 42 13.42 -10.81 8.13
C SER A 42 11.91 -10.49 8.09
N PHE A 43 11.56 -9.29 8.53
CA PHE A 43 10.20 -8.77 8.40
C PHE A 43 10.19 -7.48 7.57
N ILE A 44 9.07 -7.26 6.89
CA ILE A 44 8.87 -6.08 6.05
C ILE A 44 8.13 -5.03 6.88
N VAL A 45 8.63 -3.80 6.88
CA VAL A 45 7.98 -2.65 7.53
C VAL A 45 7.41 -1.74 6.46
N GLN A 46 6.14 -1.38 6.62
CA GLN A 46 5.48 -0.41 5.76
C GLN A 46 5.00 0.78 6.58
N VAL A 47 5.27 1.98 6.05
CA VAL A 47 4.73 3.22 6.60
C VAL A 47 3.24 3.34 6.23
N GLY A 48 2.40 3.58 7.23
CA GLY A 48 0.98 3.92 7.05
C GLY A 48 0.72 5.42 7.07
N GLU A 49 -0.48 5.84 6.65
CA GLU A 49 -0.87 7.26 6.57
C GLU A 49 -0.80 7.97 7.93
N SER A 50 -1.10 7.30 9.05
CA SER A 50 -0.98 7.92 10.37
C SER A 50 0.46 8.30 10.73
N ALA A 51 1.45 7.50 10.32
CA ALA A 51 2.86 7.81 10.53
C ALA A 51 3.30 9.01 9.67
N ASP A 52 2.80 9.12 8.45
CA ASP A 52 2.98 10.31 7.59
C ASP A 52 2.44 11.57 8.27
N ILE A 53 1.17 11.56 8.69
CA ILE A 53 0.53 12.70 9.36
C ILE A 53 1.31 13.12 10.61
N ILE A 54 1.62 12.17 11.50
CA ILE A 54 2.32 12.44 12.76
C ILE A 54 3.74 12.96 12.51
N SER A 55 4.43 12.42 11.51
CA SER A 55 5.80 12.83 11.15
C SER A 55 5.84 14.12 10.33
N LYS A 56 4.68 14.71 10.03
CA LYS A 56 4.50 15.88 9.18
C LYS A 56 5.06 15.69 7.76
N GLY A 57 4.88 14.50 7.18
CA GLY A 57 5.36 14.17 5.83
C GLY A 57 6.83 13.78 5.73
N LYS A 58 7.53 13.56 6.85
CA LYS A 58 8.90 13.01 6.85
C LYS A 58 8.90 11.53 6.50
N LEU A 59 7.92 10.77 7.00
CA LEU A 59 7.63 9.41 6.59
C LEU A 59 6.54 9.44 5.52
N ARG A 60 6.62 8.55 4.53
CA ARG A 60 5.65 8.52 3.42
C ARG A 60 5.06 7.13 3.27
N PRO A 61 3.73 7.00 3.12
CA PRO A 61 3.10 5.73 2.91
C PRO A 61 3.39 5.25 1.48
N THR A 62 3.63 3.95 1.34
CA THR A 62 3.88 3.32 0.04
C THR A 62 2.68 2.49 -0.37
N LEU A 63 2.18 2.74 -1.58
CA LEU A 63 1.14 1.90 -2.17
C LEU A 63 1.71 0.52 -2.47
N HIS A 64 0.97 -0.49 -2.08
CA HIS A 64 1.36 -1.88 -2.25
C HIS A 64 0.14 -2.73 -2.61
N CYS A 65 0.39 -3.86 -3.24
CA CYS A 65 -0.63 -4.86 -3.51
C CYS A 65 0.02 -6.25 -3.53
N VAL A 66 -0.82 -7.27 -3.44
CA VAL A 66 -0.43 -8.66 -3.67
C VAL A 66 -1.15 -9.13 -4.92
N THR A 67 -0.41 -9.62 -5.91
CA THR A 67 -0.99 -10.06 -7.20
C THR A 67 -0.97 -11.57 -7.34
N ARG A 68 -1.84 -12.11 -8.20
CA ARG A 68 -1.80 -13.52 -8.58
C ARG A 68 -0.60 -13.74 -9.52
N PRO A 69 0.20 -14.80 -9.34
CA PRO A 69 1.20 -15.21 -10.32
C PRO A 69 0.59 -15.50 -11.69
N GLU A 70 1.21 -15.05 -12.78
CA GLU A 70 0.75 -15.39 -14.14
C GLU A 70 1.07 -16.84 -14.54
N LYS A 71 2.17 -17.40 -14.00
CA LYS A 71 2.75 -18.68 -14.44
C LYS A 71 2.62 -19.80 -13.40
N MET A 72 2.00 -19.54 -12.26
CA MET A 72 1.85 -20.52 -11.16
C MET A 72 0.40 -20.53 -10.68
N ASP A 73 -0.29 -21.63 -10.95
CA ASP A 73 -1.72 -21.77 -10.65
C ASP A 73 -2.02 -22.29 -9.24
N TYR A 74 -1.03 -22.91 -8.58
CA TYR A 74 -1.22 -23.63 -7.31
C TYR A 74 -0.29 -23.11 -6.20
N LEU A 75 -0.19 -21.79 -6.05
CA LEU A 75 0.62 -21.17 -5.00
C LEU A 75 -0.25 -20.79 -3.79
N SER A 76 -0.04 -21.48 -2.66
CA SER A 76 -0.56 -21.05 -1.35
C SER A 76 0.40 -20.03 -0.72
N ARG A 77 -0.15 -19.00 -0.08
CA ARG A 77 0.62 -17.95 0.59
C ARG A 77 0.03 -17.71 1.96
N GLU A 78 0.88 -17.76 2.98
CA GLU A 78 0.55 -17.36 4.33
C GLU A 78 1.26 -16.04 4.64
N THR A 79 0.56 -15.13 5.30
CA THR A 79 1.14 -13.84 5.70
C THR A 79 0.58 -13.47 7.06
N PHE A 80 1.49 -13.23 8.00
CA PHE A 80 1.15 -12.69 9.31
C PHE A 80 1.48 -11.20 9.33
N VAL A 81 0.48 -10.36 9.59
CA VAL A 81 0.63 -8.90 9.60
C VAL A 81 0.28 -8.34 10.97
N VAL A 82 1.12 -7.45 11.48
CA VAL A 82 0.85 -6.66 12.68
C VAL A 82 0.67 -5.20 12.30
N PHE A 83 -0.49 -4.64 12.64
CA PHE A 83 -0.78 -3.21 12.44
C PHE A 83 -0.46 -2.42 13.71
N LEU A 84 0.63 -1.67 13.69
CA LEU A 84 0.96 -0.72 14.74
C LEU A 84 0.18 0.57 14.52
N GLN A 85 -0.63 0.95 15.51
CA GLN A 85 -1.51 2.11 15.41
C GLN A 85 -1.31 3.10 16.57
N PRO A 86 -1.58 4.40 16.37
CA PRO A 86 -1.63 5.37 17.46
C PRO A 86 -2.71 5.03 18.51
N SER A 87 -2.70 5.73 19.64
CA SER A 87 -3.85 5.68 20.57
C SER A 87 -5.11 6.18 19.88
N TRP A 88 -6.27 5.62 20.22
CA TRP A 88 -7.56 6.03 19.68
C TRP A 88 -7.84 7.53 19.83
N SER A 89 -7.42 8.11 20.97
CA SER A 89 -7.57 9.53 21.29
C SER A 89 -6.50 10.43 20.70
N LYS A 90 -5.51 9.90 19.96
CA LYS A 90 -4.46 10.72 19.35
C LYS A 90 -5.08 11.70 18.37
N THR A 91 -5.00 13.00 18.67
CA THR A 91 -5.42 14.05 17.74
C THR A 91 -4.35 14.32 16.69
N PHE A 92 -4.78 14.47 15.43
CA PHE A 92 -3.96 14.95 14.34
C PHE A 92 -4.03 16.46 14.23
N SER A 93 -2.88 17.08 13.97
CA SER A 93 -2.78 18.51 13.66
C SER A 93 -2.16 18.67 12.29
N LEU A 94 -2.81 19.46 11.44
CA LEU A 94 -2.31 19.83 10.13
C LEU A 94 -1.33 21.01 10.20
N SER A 95 -1.06 21.54 11.39
CA SER A 95 -0.06 22.59 11.59
C SER A 95 1.35 22.12 11.20
N GLY A 96 1.89 22.74 10.15
CA GLY A 96 3.16 22.35 9.55
C GLY A 96 3.10 21.04 8.75
N TYR A 97 1.90 20.53 8.47
CA TYR A 97 1.70 19.43 7.54
C TYR A 97 1.50 19.98 6.13
N ASN A 98 2.55 19.94 5.32
CA ASN A 98 2.49 20.36 3.92
C ASN A 98 1.86 19.28 3.01
N GLY A 99 1.25 18.23 3.58
CA GLY A 99 0.74 17.08 2.85
C GLY A 99 -0.71 17.20 2.38
N SER A 100 -1.44 18.27 2.72
CA SER A 100 -2.82 18.49 2.25
C SER A 100 -2.96 18.58 0.72
N GLN A 101 -1.86 18.85 0.01
CA GLN A 101 -1.78 18.79 -1.46
C GLN A 101 -0.91 17.64 -1.98
N ARG A 102 -0.27 16.85 -1.12
CA ARG A 102 0.67 15.80 -1.53
C ARG A 102 -0.07 14.48 -1.59
N SER A 103 -0.40 14.02 -2.79
CA SER A 103 -0.69 12.61 -3.01
C SER A 103 0.58 11.79 -2.74
N CYS A 104 0.47 10.51 -2.37
CA CYS A 104 1.59 9.56 -2.40
C CYS A 104 2.27 9.48 -3.79
N LEU A 105 1.62 10.06 -4.80
CA LEU A 105 2.04 10.15 -6.18
C LEU A 105 2.68 11.52 -6.52
N ASP A 106 2.59 12.53 -5.66
CA ASP A 106 3.03 13.90 -5.94
C ASP A 106 4.44 14.17 -5.38
N ASP A 107 5.43 13.52 -5.99
CA ASP A 107 6.84 13.80 -5.74
C ASP A 107 7.34 14.82 -6.77
N ARG A 108 7.17 16.12 -6.47
CA ARG A 108 8.01 17.15 -7.09
C ARG A 108 9.31 17.24 -6.28
N TRP A 109 10.20 16.27 -6.48
CA TRP A 109 11.61 16.49 -6.18
C TRP A 109 12.21 17.20 -7.39
N SER A 110 12.62 18.47 -7.24
CA SER A 110 13.30 19.25 -8.27
C SER A 110 14.74 18.74 -8.43
N GLY A 111 14.89 17.56 -9.01
CA GLY A 111 16.14 17.05 -9.57
C GLY A 111 15.93 16.91 -11.07
N GLU A 112 16.80 17.54 -11.84
CA GLU A 112 16.71 17.70 -13.30
C GLU A 112 16.32 16.39 -14.02
N GLU A 113 15.18 16.44 -14.72
CA GLU A 113 14.73 15.36 -15.58
C GLU A 113 15.70 15.21 -16.76
N ASN A 114 16.46 14.13 -16.78
CA ASN A 114 17.08 13.64 -18.01
C ASN A 114 16.94 12.12 -18.07
N GLY A 115 15.86 11.63 -18.71
CA GLY A 115 15.70 10.21 -18.99
C GLY A 115 14.28 9.74 -19.29
N SER A 116 13.93 9.71 -20.58
CA SER A 116 13.03 8.74 -21.23
C SER A 116 11.88 8.16 -20.39
N SER A 117 10.76 8.88 -20.29
CA SER A 117 9.52 8.31 -19.78
C SER A 117 8.86 7.45 -20.87
N ARG A 118 8.72 6.13 -20.62
CA ARG A 118 7.99 5.21 -21.51
C ARG A 118 6.50 5.59 -21.57
N PRO A 119 5.84 5.56 -22.74
CA PRO A 119 4.47 6.04 -22.92
C PRO A 119 3.42 5.45 -21.97
N GLY A 120 3.55 4.18 -21.55
CA GLY A 120 2.58 3.51 -20.65
C GLY A 120 2.72 3.85 -19.15
N SER A 121 3.69 4.68 -18.77
CA SER A 121 3.89 5.03 -17.36
C SER A 121 2.83 6.02 -16.86
N LYS A 122 2.53 7.10 -17.61
CA LYS A 122 1.57 8.13 -17.20
C LYS A 122 0.18 7.56 -16.88
N ASP A 123 -0.26 6.59 -17.66
CA ASP A 123 -1.56 5.92 -17.49
C ASP A 123 -1.70 5.21 -16.14
N LEU A 124 -0.64 4.57 -15.65
CA LEU A 124 -0.68 3.84 -14.39
C LEU A 124 -0.86 4.78 -13.19
N LYS A 125 -0.08 5.87 -13.14
CA LYS A 125 -0.17 6.87 -12.07
C LYS A 125 -1.56 7.48 -12.02
N GLU A 126 -2.12 7.85 -13.18
CA GLU A 126 -3.47 8.39 -13.29
C GLU A 126 -4.54 7.38 -12.88
N HIS A 127 -4.38 6.11 -13.25
CA HIS A 127 -5.29 5.04 -12.85
C HIS A 127 -5.29 4.84 -11.33
N ILE A 128 -4.12 4.83 -10.71
CA ILE A 128 -3.98 4.74 -9.25
C ILE A 128 -4.62 5.96 -8.56
N HIS A 129 -4.42 7.17 -9.09
CA HIS A 129 -5.06 8.39 -8.57
C HIS A 129 -6.59 8.30 -8.55
N LYS A 130 -7.20 7.62 -9.54
CA LYS A 130 -8.65 7.42 -9.61
C LYS A 130 -9.14 6.37 -8.61
N MET A 131 -8.33 5.35 -8.33
CA MET A 131 -8.70 4.27 -7.42
C MET A 131 -8.52 4.65 -5.94
N VAL A 132 -7.39 5.23 -5.57
CA VAL A 132 -7.03 5.46 -4.16
C VAL A 132 -7.68 6.74 -3.64
N PRO A 133 -8.57 6.68 -2.62
CA PRO A 133 -9.17 7.87 -2.05
C PRO A 133 -8.09 8.81 -1.48
N PRO A 134 -8.03 10.09 -1.90
CA PRO A 134 -6.98 10.99 -1.46
C PRO A 134 -7.08 11.28 0.03
N LEU A 135 -5.93 11.48 0.69
CA LEU A 135 -5.86 11.74 2.13
C LEU A 135 -6.67 12.98 2.53
N SER A 136 -6.60 14.04 1.72
CA SER A 136 -7.34 15.29 1.93
C SER A 136 -8.86 15.13 1.96
N SER A 137 -9.41 14.06 1.37
CA SER A 137 -10.85 13.77 1.41
C SER A 137 -11.32 13.13 2.72
N ARG A 138 -10.37 12.67 3.56
CA ARG A 138 -10.63 11.87 4.77
C ARG A 138 -10.03 12.48 6.03
N LEU A 139 -8.95 13.24 5.90
CA LEU A 139 -8.24 13.88 6.99
C LEU A 139 -8.80 15.28 7.27
N LYS A 140 -9.09 15.58 8.53
CA LYS A 140 -9.54 16.89 9.02
C LYS A 140 -8.65 17.33 10.17
N ASP A 141 -8.39 18.64 10.25
CA ASP A 141 -7.63 19.19 11.37
C ASP A 141 -8.36 18.96 12.69
N GLY A 142 -7.63 18.60 13.74
CA GLY A 142 -8.18 18.34 15.07
C GLY A 142 -8.91 16.99 15.22
N MET A 143 -9.00 16.16 14.18
CA MET A 143 -9.63 14.85 14.30
C MET A 143 -8.75 13.86 15.07
N THR A 144 -9.39 12.92 15.77
CA THR A 144 -8.72 11.81 16.43
C THR A 144 -8.36 10.69 15.45
N PHE A 145 -7.40 9.83 15.83
CA PHE A 145 -7.10 8.61 15.09
C PHE A 145 -8.36 7.72 14.94
N ALA A 146 -9.20 7.64 15.98
CA ALA A 146 -10.46 6.92 15.94
C ALA A 146 -11.36 7.35 14.77
N GLU A 147 -11.55 8.66 14.63
CA GLU A 147 -12.37 9.25 13.57
C GLU A 147 -11.72 9.03 12.21
N PHE A 148 -10.39 9.17 12.12
CA PHE A 148 -9.65 8.99 10.87
C PHE A 148 -9.71 7.55 10.38
N ALA A 149 -9.54 6.58 11.28
CA ALA A 149 -9.64 5.16 10.99
C ALA A 149 -11.05 4.80 10.51
N ARG A 150 -12.09 5.36 11.14
CA ARG A 150 -13.49 5.16 10.72
C ARG A 150 -13.76 5.74 9.34
N GLU A 151 -13.38 7.00 9.08
CA GLU A 151 -13.58 7.63 7.77
C GLU A 151 -12.79 6.93 6.66
N THR A 152 -11.56 6.53 6.95
CA THR A 152 -10.72 5.78 6.00
C THR A 152 -11.32 4.42 5.70
N THR A 153 -11.68 3.64 6.71
CA THR A 153 -12.33 2.33 6.52
C THR A 153 -13.61 2.46 5.71
N LYS A 154 -14.44 3.47 5.99
CA LYS A 154 -15.66 3.74 5.22
C LYS A 154 -15.40 4.01 3.73
N ARG A 155 -14.33 4.74 3.39
CA ARG A 155 -13.99 5.02 1.98
C ARG A 155 -13.45 3.81 1.22
N TYR A 156 -12.72 2.93 1.90
CA TYR A 156 -12.19 1.72 1.25
C TYR A 156 -13.19 0.57 1.21
N TYR A 157 -13.99 0.39 2.28
CA TYR A 157 -14.80 -0.82 2.50
C TYR A 157 -16.30 -0.56 2.74
N GLY A 158 -16.74 0.70 2.87
CA GLY A 158 -18.15 1.03 3.09
C GLY A 158 -19.02 0.76 1.84
N GLY A 159 -20.34 0.93 1.97
CA GLY A 159 -21.25 0.85 0.82
C GLY A 159 -20.94 1.94 -0.21
N GLY A 160 -20.31 1.56 -1.33
CA GLY A 160 -19.76 2.46 -2.35
C GLY A 160 -18.25 2.71 -2.22
N GLY A 161 -17.55 1.97 -1.37
CA GLY A 161 -16.09 2.02 -1.22
C GLY A 161 -15.35 1.24 -2.30
N LEU A 162 -14.04 1.48 -2.43
CA LEU A 162 -13.20 0.90 -3.48
C LEU A 162 -13.31 -0.63 -3.60
N GLN A 163 -13.49 -1.34 -2.48
CA GLN A 163 -13.58 -2.80 -2.47
C GLN A 163 -15.01 -3.37 -2.52
N SER A 164 -16.06 -2.55 -2.42
CA SER A 164 -17.44 -3.03 -2.53
C SER A 164 -17.86 -3.33 -3.98
N ASN A 165 -17.05 -2.92 -4.97
CA ASN A 165 -17.30 -3.10 -6.39
C ASN A 165 -16.35 -4.13 -7.04
N SER A 166 -15.76 -5.02 -6.22
CA SER A 166 -14.87 -6.10 -6.68
C SER A 166 -15.67 -7.30 -7.18
#